data_AF-A0A062U634-F1
#
_entry.id   AF-A0A062U634-F1
#
_cell.length_a   1.000
_cell.length_b   1.000
_cell.length_c   1.000
_cell.angle_alpha   90.00
_cell.angle_beta   90.00
_cell.angle_gamma   90.00
#
_symmetry.space_group_name_H-M   'P 1'
#
loop_
_entity.id
_entity.type
_entity.pdbx_description
1 polymer ?
#
loop_
_entity_poly.entity_id
_entity_poly.type
_entity_poly.pdbx_seq_one_letter_code
_entity_poly.pdbx_strand_id
1 'polypeptide(L)'
;MSRFWILAATATFGVCLAGCAKAEPPEAMEEAATVQPGTIEEAAAVQDSAGSDPSFAELSPDDFDDPGMYDRLVFINTFSERLRSGAPVADMMAPTFFFVYAEQHECAGYTTGFEPSMTASDVDRRFMFSATFAWDGGDCDVPSDPNMVLPFHLSDTVSSWDRVDIEAVDANYTVFSLMDPSRHDYVLLNTEPSGDTYEITQIDYRWEYR
;
A
#
# COMPACT_ATOMS: atom_id res chain seq x y z
N MET A 1 31.97 37.51 -29.90
CA MET A 1 31.31 38.73 -30.43
C MET A 1 29.82 38.43 -30.59
N SER A 2 29.01 39.34 -30.07
CA SER A 2 27.57 39.26 -29.87
C SER A 2 26.77 39.31 -31.18
N ARG A 3 25.59 38.67 -31.22
CA ARG A 3 24.31 39.31 -31.58
C ARG A 3 23.09 38.41 -31.31
N PHE A 4 22.25 38.91 -30.40
CA PHE A 4 20.85 38.60 -30.10
C PHE A 4 19.90 38.98 -31.25
N TRP A 5 18.71 38.35 -31.30
CA TRP A 5 17.31 38.86 -31.39
C TRP A 5 16.38 37.60 -31.37
N ILE A 6 15.51 37.28 -30.39
CA ILE A 6 14.30 37.89 -29.77
C ILE A 6 12.96 37.68 -30.56
N LEU A 7 12.00 37.04 -29.85
CA LEU A 7 10.51 37.02 -29.95
C LEU A 7 9.85 36.28 -31.15
N ALA A 8 8.72 35.56 -31.01
CA ALA A 8 7.52 35.90 -30.25
C ALA A 8 6.69 34.70 -29.75
N ALA A 9 5.88 35.00 -28.72
CA ALA A 9 4.90 34.15 -28.06
C ALA A 9 3.58 34.05 -28.81
N THR A 10 2.86 32.95 -28.60
CA THR A 10 1.39 32.89 -28.72
C THR A 10 0.82 32.18 -27.50
N ALA A 11 0.29 33.01 -26.59
CA ALA A 11 -0.68 32.61 -25.60
C ALA A 11 -2.06 32.57 -26.26
N THR A 12 -2.83 31.52 -26.03
CA THR A 12 -4.27 31.51 -26.32
C THR A 12 -5.00 31.31 -25.00
N PHE A 13 -5.55 32.42 -24.50
CA PHE A 13 -6.59 32.43 -23.48
C PHE A 13 -7.89 31.89 -24.09
N GLY A 14 -8.52 30.94 -23.41
CA GLY A 14 -9.92 30.59 -23.57
C GLY A 14 -10.59 30.61 -22.20
N VAL A 15 -11.35 31.66 -21.90
CA VAL A 15 -12.06 31.87 -20.64
C VAL A 15 -13.56 31.63 -20.86
N CYS A 16 -14.08 30.73 -20.02
CA CYS A 16 -15.42 30.59 -19.41
C CYS A 16 -16.71 30.66 -20.26
N LEU A 17 -17.64 29.73 -19.99
CA LEU A 17 -18.80 29.99 -19.13
C LEU A 17 -19.69 28.76 -18.87
N ALA A 18 -20.12 28.68 -17.60
CA ALA A 18 -21.39 28.18 -17.08
C ALA A 18 -21.69 26.66 -17.04
N GLY A 19 -21.91 26.18 -15.80
CA GLY A 19 -22.58 24.90 -15.54
C GLY A 19 -22.46 24.42 -14.10
N CYS A 20 -22.96 25.19 -13.12
CA CYS A 20 -23.17 24.67 -11.77
C CYS A 20 -24.28 23.61 -11.80
N ALA A 21 -23.94 22.35 -11.54
CA ALA A 21 -24.89 21.34 -11.11
C ALA A 21 -24.40 20.76 -9.78
N LYS A 22 -25.11 21.15 -8.73
CA LYS A 22 -25.00 20.64 -7.37
C LYS A 22 -25.59 19.22 -7.38
N ALA A 23 -24.75 18.21 -7.15
CA ALA A 23 -25.21 16.85 -6.87
C ALA A 23 -25.40 16.72 -5.35
N GLU A 24 -26.64 16.48 -4.93
CA GLU A 24 -27.01 16.15 -3.56
C GLU A 24 -26.54 14.72 -3.19
N PRO A 25 -26.24 14.46 -1.90
CA PRO A 25 -25.81 13.15 -1.44
C PRO A 25 -27.00 12.19 -1.29
N PRO A 26 -26.83 10.88 -1.53
CA PRO A 26 -27.87 9.91 -1.21
C PRO A 26 -28.02 9.78 0.31
N GLU A 27 -29.26 9.93 0.76
CA GLU A 27 -29.71 9.79 2.13
C GLU A 27 -29.42 8.38 2.68
N ALA A 28 -28.99 8.33 3.93
CA ALA A 28 -28.98 7.14 4.75
C ALA A 28 -30.43 6.69 5.00
N MET A 29 -30.69 5.39 4.80
CA MET A 29 -31.77 4.70 5.48
C MET A 29 -31.21 3.46 6.14
N GLU A 30 -31.04 3.59 7.46
CA GLU A 30 -31.09 2.50 8.41
C GLU A 30 -32.40 1.73 8.24
N GLU A 31 -32.33 0.40 8.20
CA GLU A 31 -33.40 -0.38 8.82
C GLU A 31 -32.82 -1.53 9.63
N ALA A 32 -33.16 -1.50 10.91
CA ALA A 32 -32.75 -2.42 11.95
C ALA A 32 -33.50 -3.75 11.82
N ALA A 33 -32.79 -4.85 12.11
CA ALA A 33 -33.42 -6.11 12.49
C ALA A 33 -32.83 -6.57 13.83
N THR A 34 -33.47 -6.11 14.89
CA THR A 34 -33.35 -6.65 16.26
C THR A 34 -33.80 -8.10 16.29
N VAL A 35 -32.95 -9.02 16.75
CA VAL A 35 -33.38 -10.36 17.18
C VAL A 35 -32.91 -10.59 18.62
N GLN A 36 -33.88 -10.72 19.51
CA GLN A 36 -33.69 -11.05 20.93
C GLN A 36 -33.34 -12.55 21.12
N PRO A 37 -32.61 -12.91 22.19
CA PRO A 37 -32.31 -14.29 22.52
C PRO A 37 -33.45 -14.91 23.34
N GLY A 38 -33.87 -16.14 23.02
CA GLY A 38 -34.91 -16.84 23.75
C GLY A 38 -34.95 -18.34 23.56
N THR A 39 -34.52 -19.04 24.62
CA THR A 39 -35.00 -20.35 25.12
C THR A 39 -34.66 -21.67 24.40
N ILE A 40 -34.06 -22.55 25.21
CA ILE A 40 -33.76 -23.98 25.03
C ILE A 40 -34.93 -24.80 25.61
N GLU A 41 -35.36 -25.86 24.91
CA GLU A 41 -35.87 -27.18 25.37
C GLU A 41 -36.69 -27.82 24.22
N GLU A 42 -36.13 -28.80 23.50
CA GLU A 42 -36.26 -30.26 23.72
C GLU A 42 -37.60 -30.85 23.23
N ALA A 43 -37.56 -31.65 22.14
CA ALA A 43 -38.02 -33.05 22.11
C ALA A 43 -38.03 -33.67 20.69
N ALA A 44 -37.18 -34.70 20.54
CA ALA A 44 -37.43 -36.01 19.93
C ALA A 44 -37.97 -36.18 18.49
N ALA A 45 -37.02 -36.57 17.61
CA ALA A 45 -36.92 -37.90 16.97
C ALA A 45 -37.63 -38.20 15.62
N VAL A 46 -36.75 -38.60 14.67
CA VAL A 46 -36.83 -39.68 13.65
C VAL A 46 -36.98 -39.29 12.16
N GLN A 47 -35.95 -39.72 11.41
CA GLN A 47 -35.87 -40.14 9.99
C GLN A 47 -35.57 -39.13 8.87
N ASP A 48 -34.32 -39.23 8.42
CA ASP A 48 -33.92 -39.55 7.04
C ASP A 48 -34.24 -38.52 5.95
N SER A 49 -33.27 -37.66 5.65
CA SER A 49 -33.03 -37.17 4.30
C SER A 49 -31.61 -36.64 4.19
N ALA A 50 -30.85 -37.26 3.29
CA ALA A 50 -29.59 -36.77 2.77
C ALA A 50 -29.72 -35.30 2.35
N GLY A 51 -28.87 -34.45 2.91
CA GLY A 51 -28.81 -33.03 2.64
C GLY A 51 -27.44 -32.51 3.06
N SER A 52 -26.47 -32.74 2.17
CA SER A 52 -25.15 -32.12 2.05
C SER A 52 -24.77 -31.13 3.15
N ASP A 53 -23.94 -31.60 4.09
CA ASP A 53 -23.00 -30.74 4.81
C ASP A 53 -22.24 -29.87 3.79
N PRO A 54 -22.04 -28.56 4.02
CA PRO A 54 -20.96 -27.87 3.35
C PRO A 54 -19.69 -28.51 3.90
N SER A 55 -19.14 -29.45 3.13
CA SER A 55 -17.82 -30.00 3.40
C SER A 55 -16.89 -28.81 3.61
N PHE A 56 -16.40 -28.67 4.84
CA PHE A 56 -15.08 -28.14 5.07
C PHE A 56 -14.17 -29.04 4.23
N ALA A 57 -13.96 -28.66 2.97
CA ALA A 57 -12.92 -29.25 2.17
C ALA A 57 -11.66 -28.94 2.96
N GLU A 58 -11.18 -29.95 3.70
CA GLU A 58 -9.82 -29.97 4.20
C GLU A 58 -8.97 -29.70 2.96
N LEU A 59 -8.50 -28.46 2.82
CA LEU A 59 -7.57 -28.07 1.79
C LEU A 59 -6.42 -29.06 1.88
N SER A 60 -6.14 -29.73 0.76
CA SER A 60 -5.10 -30.75 0.74
C SER A 60 -3.76 -30.05 0.97
N PRO A 61 -2.78 -30.69 1.61
CA PRO A 61 -1.43 -30.13 1.75
C PRO A 61 -0.83 -29.70 0.40
N ASP A 62 -1.27 -30.34 -0.70
CA ASP A 62 -0.87 -30.06 -2.07
C ASP A 62 -1.42 -28.72 -2.61
N ASP A 63 -2.45 -28.13 -1.96
CA ASP A 63 -2.97 -26.78 -2.30
C ASP A 63 -2.07 -25.65 -1.74
N PHE A 64 -1.07 -25.99 -0.91
CA PHE A 64 -0.03 -25.08 -0.41
C PHE A 64 1.27 -25.16 -1.20
N ASP A 65 1.38 -26.09 -2.15
CA ASP A 65 2.55 -26.27 -3.01
C ASP A 65 2.39 -25.44 -4.30
N ASP A 66 2.21 -24.12 -4.21
CA ASP A 66 2.58 -23.26 -5.34
C ASP A 66 4.11 -23.28 -5.40
N PRO A 67 4.73 -23.92 -6.42
CA PRO A 67 6.18 -24.03 -6.51
C PRO A 67 6.87 -22.66 -6.55
N GLY A 68 6.17 -21.59 -6.91
CA GLY A 68 6.70 -20.22 -6.88
C GLY A 68 6.72 -19.56 -5.49
N MET A 69 5.97 -20.07 -4.51
CA MET A 69 5.87 -19.44 -3.18
C MET A 69 7.22 -19.40 -2.47
N TYR A 70 7.92 -20.53 -2.43
CA TYR A 70 9.22 -20.63 -1.76
C TYR A 70 10.24 -19.69 -2.40
N ASP A 71 10.30 -19.65 -3.74
CA ASP A 71 11.25 -18.81 -4.47
C ASP A 71 10.97 -17.32 -4.26
N ARG A 72 9.70 -16.90 -4.18
CA ARG A 72 9.34 -15.51 -3.84
C ARG A 72 9.70 -15.14 -2.42
N LEU A 73 9.47 -16.03 -1.46
CA LEU A 73 9.89 -15.81 -0.08
C LEU A 73 11.41 -15.67 0.03
N VAL A 74 12.17 -16.50 -0.70
CA VAL A 74 13.64 -16.38 -0.75
C VAL A 74 14.06 -15.04 -1.39
N PHE A 75 13.39 -14.63 -2.47
CA PHE A 75 13.63 -13.35 -3.13
C PHE A 75 13.40 -12.17 -2.18
N ILE A 76 12.28 -12.12 -1.47
CA ILE A 76 11.95 -11.04 -0.53
C ILE A 76 12.84 -11.06 0.72
N ASN A 77 13.19 -12.24 1.25
CA ASN A 77 14.18 -12.34 2.32
C ASN A 77 15.53 -11.76 1.88
N THR A 78 15.99 -12.09 0.68
CA THR A 78 17.23 -11.55 0.11
C THR A 78 17.16 -10.03 -0.01
N PHE A 79 16.04 -9.49 -0.51
CA PHE A 79 15.81 -8.05 -0.61
C PHE A 79 15.88 -7.37 0.77
N SER A 80 15.18 -7.92 1.76
CA SER A 80 15.16 -7.41 3.14
C SER A 80 16.54 -7.44 3.80
N GLU A 81 17.30 -8.53 3.65
CA GLU A 81 18.67 -8.64 4.17
C GLU A 81 19.62 -7.61 3.53
N ARG A 82 19.47 -7.35 2.23
CA ARG A 82 20.25 -6.30 1.54
C ARG A 82 19.91 -4.92 2.07
N LEU A 83 18.62 -4.60 2.24
CA LEU A 83 18.20 -3.33 2.83
C LEU A 83 18.78 -3.12 4.24
N ARG A 84 18.75 -4.16 5.09
CA ARG A 84 19.29 -4.08 6.46
C ARG A 84 20.82 -3.91 6.50
N SER A 85 21.53 -4.50 5.55
CA SER A 85 22.99 -4.41 5.45
C SER A 85 23.49 -3.18 4.68
N GLY A 86 22.58 -2.38 4.10
CA GLY A 86 22.91 -1.25 3.24
C GLY A 86 23.48 -1.68 1.88
N ALA A 87 23.25 -2.93 1.47
CA ALA A 87 23.64 -3.41 0.16
C ALA A 87 22.65 -2.90 -0.91
N PRO A 88 23.12 -2.61 -2.14
CA PRO A 88 22.24 -2.19 -3.24
C PRO A 88 21.17 -3.24 -3.57
N VAL A 89 19.96 -2.77 -3.87
CA VAL A 89 18.81 -3.58 -4.28
C VAL A 89 18.22 -3.16 -5.63
N ALA A 90 18.80 -2.15 -6.32
CA ALA A 90 18.32 -1.73 -7.64
C ALA A 90 18.29 -2.87 -8.68
N ASP A 91 19.13 -3.91 -8.54
CA ASP A 91 19.15 -5.09 -9.41
C ASP A 91 17.93 -6.02 -9.19
N MET A 92 17.18 -5.83 -8.10
CA MET A 92 15.97 -6.58 -7.76
C MET A 92 14.69 -5.81 -8.09
N MET A 93 14.81 -4.59 -8.62
CA MET A 93 13.68 -3.74 -9.00
C MET A 93 13.36 -3.91 -10.48
N ALA A 94 12.10 -3.71 -10.84
CA ALA A 94 11.73 -3.43 -12.22
C ALA A 94 12.48 -2.20 -12.74
N PRO A 95 12.74 -2.05 -14.05
CA PRO A 95 13.46 -0.90 -14.62
C PRO A 95 12.89 0.44 -14.19
N THR A 96 11.56 0.48 -14.06
CA THR A 96 10.81 1.56 -13.40
C THR A 96 9.81 0.97 -12.41
N PHE A 97 9.60 1.63 -11.28
CA PHE A 97 8.67 1.19 -10.24
C PHE A 97 7.80 2.35 -9.71
N PHE A 98 6.71 2.00 -9.03
CA PHE A 98 5.82 2.95 -8.35
C PHE A 98 6.20 3.10 -6.88
N PHE A 99 6.20 4.34 -6.37
CA PHE A 99 6.36 4.59 -4.95
C PHE A 99 5.12 5.28 -4.38
N VAL A 100 4.58 4.72 -3.31
CA VAL A 100 3.47 5.29 -2.54
C VAL A 100 3.94 5.54 -1.11
N TYR A 101 3.54 6.69 -0.57
CA TYR A 101 3.79 7.08 0.80
C TYR A 101 2.47 7.42 1.47
N ALA A 102 2.23 6.89 2.66
CA ALA A 102 1.12 7.32 3.51
C ALA A 102 1.50 7.26 5.00
N GLU A 103 1.34 8.38 5.69
CA GLU A 103 1.45 8.45 7.14
C GLU A 103 0.18 9.03 7.74
N GLN A 104 -0.42 8.33 8.70
CA GLN A 104 -1.60 8.78 9.43
C GLN A 104 -1.22 9.06 10.88
N HIS A 105 -1.24 10.31 11.31
CA HIS A 105 -1.02 10.66 12.72
C HIS A 105 -2.34 10.96 13.43
N GLU A 106 -2.56 10.38 14.62
CA GLU A 106 -3.76 10.57 15.49
C GLU A 106 -4.15 12.05 15.66
N CYS A 107 -3.15 12.92 15.60
CA CYS A 107 -3.25 14.35 15.85
C CYS A 107 -2.67 15.20 14.72
N ALA A 108 -2.35 14.64 13.55
CA ALA A 108 -1.83 15.45 12.44
C ALA A 108 -2.42 15.07 11.08
N GLY A 109 -3.60 14.43 11.02
CA GLY A 109 -4.20 14.06 9.74
C GLY A 109 -3.33 13.07 8.94
N TYR A 110 -3.43 13.14 7.61
CA TYR A 110 -2.79 12.20 6.69
C TYR A 110 -1.82 12.92 5.77
N THR A 111 -0.59 12.41 5.69
CA THR A 111 0.37 12.83 4.68
C THR A 111 0.49 11.74 3.63
N THR A 112 0.26 12.08 2.36
CA THR A 112 0.31 11.12 1.25
C THR A 112 1.22 11.60 0.13
N GLY A 113 1.90 10.68 -0.53
CA GLY A 113 2.75 10.96 -1.69
C GLY A 113 2.69 9.83 -2.71
N PHE A 114 2.89 10.16 -3.97
CA PHE A 114 2.89 9.19 -5.06
C PHE A 114 3.87 9.60 -6.15
N GLU A 115 4.82 8.72 -6.46
CA GLU A 115 5.74 8.86 -7.58
C GLU A 115 5.46 7.73 -8.58
N PRO A 116 4.85 8.04 -9.74
CA PRO A 116 4.36 7.02 -10.66
C PRO A 116 5.46 6.35 -11.50
N SER A 117 6.69 6.86 -11.47
CA SER A 117 7.77 6.34 -12.30
C SER A 117 9.12 6.72 -11.70
N MET A 118 9.60 5.87 -10.81
CA MET A 118 10.96 5.93 -10.27
C MET A 118 11.87 4.99 -11.05
N THR A 119 13.14 5.34 -11.26
CA THR A 119 14.09 4.40 -11.85
C THR A 119 14.58 3.41 -10.81
N ALA A 120 14.90 2.18 -11.21
CA ALA A 120 15.49 1.19 -10.29
C ALA A 120 16.66 1.75 -9.47
N SER A 121 17.51 2.59 -10.06
CA SER A 121 18.67 3.18 -9.36
C SER A 121 18.34 4.20 -8.28
N ASP A 122 17.11 4.73 -8.27
CA ASP A 122 16.68 5.70 -7.26
C ASP A 122 16.39 5.04 -5.90
N VAL A 123 16.09 3.74 -5.87
CA VAL A 123 15.77 3.00 -4.63
C VAL A 123 16.96 2.94 -3.66
N ASP A 124 18.17 2.86 -4.21
CA ASP A 124 19.45 2.77 -3.46
C ASP A 124 19.95 4.13 -2.97
N ARG A 125 19.17 5.19 -3.20
CA ARG A 125 19.54 6.56 -2.88
C ARG A 125 18.44 7.22 -2.08
N ARG A 126 18.82 8.26 -1.34
CA ARG A 126 17.84 9.19 -0.81
C ARG A 126 17.26 10.01 -1.96
N PHE A 127 15.94 10.00 -2.10
CA PHE A 127 15.23 10.81 -3.07
C PHE A 127 14.26 11.77 -2.37
N MET A 128 13.86 12.81 -3.08
CA MET A 128 12.87 13.77 -2.62
C MET A 128 11.59 13.54 -3.42
N PHE A 129 10.44 13.50 -2.76
CA PHE A 129 9.14 13.31 -3.42
C PHE A 129 8.14 14.37 -2.95
N SER A 130 7.14 14.64 -3.78
CA SER A 130 6.06 15.57 -3.42
C SER A 130 5.02 14.85 -2.57
N ALA A 131 4.65 15.46 -1.45
CA ALA A 131 3.61 14.95 -0.57
C ALA A 131 2.58 16.03 -0.25
N THR A 132 1.37 15.58 0.08
CA THR A 132 0.25 16.44 0.46
C THR A 132 -0.27 16.00 1.82
N PHE A 133 -0.42 16.97 2.70
CA PHE A 133 -1.07 16.86 4.00
C PHE A 133 -2.57 17.16 3.87
N ALA A 134 -3.40 16.29 4.41
CA ALA A 134 -4.83 16.46 4.54
C ALA A 134 -5.23 16.34 6.01
N TRP A 135 -5.88 17.38 6.54
CA TRP A 135 -6.35 17.40 7.92
C TRP A 135 -7.62 16.56 8.09
N ASP A 136 -7.68 15.79 9.18
CA ASP A 136 -8.79 14.87 9.50
C ASP A 136 -9.59 15.25 10.77
N GLY A 137 -9.69 16.54 11.08
CA GLY A 137 -10.62 16.99 12.12
C GLY A 137 -10.09 17.00 13.56
N GLY A 138 -8.81 16.68 13.82
CA GLY A 138 -8.21 16.76 15.16
C GLY A 138 -7.88 18.19 15.61
N ASP A 139 -7.83 18.44 16.92
CA ASP A 139 -7.59 19.76 17.56
C ASP A 139 -6.18 20.36 17.37
N CYS A 140 -5.40 19.86 16.40
CA CYS A 140 -4.00 20.22 16.25
C CYS A 140 -3.77 21.29 15.18
N ASP A 141 -2.62 21.95 15.28
CA ASP A 141 -2.20 23.00 14.36
C ASP A 141 -2.05 22.42 12.94
N VAL A 142 -2.83 22.98 12.02
CA VAL A 142 -2.78 22.65 10.59
C VAL A 142 -1.65 23.47 9.96
N PRO A 143 -0.71 22.84 9.22
CA PRO A 143 0.30 23.58 8.48
C PRO A 143 -0.36 24.53 7.48
N SER A 144 0.19 25.74 7.34
CA SER A 144 -0.37 26.76 6.45
C SER A 144 -0.26 26.40 4.97
N ASP A 145 0.68 25.51 4.60
CA ASP A 145 0.80 24.92 3.27
C ASP A 145 0.66 23.40 3.39
N PRO A 146 -0.35 22.78 2.75
CA PRO A 146 -0.51 21.34 2.76
C PRO A 146 0.50 20.62 1.85
N ASN A 147 1.16 21.32 0.92
CA ASN A 147 2.11 20.70 0.01
C ASN A 147 3.51 20.75 0.61
N MET A 148 4.23 19.64 0.51
CA MET A 148 5.58 19.53 1.04
C MET A 148 6.44 18.63 0.16
N VAL A 149 7.75 18.73 0.35
CA VAL A 149 8.73 17.87 -0.32
C VAL A 149 9.47 17.11 0.78
N LEU A 150 9.34 15.79 0.77
CA LEU A 150 9.86 14.93 1.83
C LEU A 150 11.04 14.09 1.31
N PRO A 151 12.08 13.88 2.13
CA PRO A 151 13.12 12.90 1.82
C PRO A 151 12.64 11.48 2.16
N PHE A 152 12.97 10.51 1.31
CA PHE A 152 12.80 9.09 1.62
C PHE A 152 14.05 8.30 1.24
N HIS A 153 14.38 7.29 2.03
CA HIS A 153 15.44 6.32 1.71
C HIS A 153 15.07 4.97 2.33
N LEU A 154 14.77 3.98 1.48
CA LEU A 154 14.22 2.70 1.92
C LEU A 154 15.16 1.94 2.87
N SER A 155 16.46 1.92 2.55
CA SER A 155 17.46 1.24 3.38
C SER A 155 17.63 1.92 4.74
N ASP A 156 17.61 3.26 4.83
CA ASP A 156 17.65 3.96 6.13
C ASP A 156 16.42 3.60 6.98
N THR A 157 15.24 3.55 6.36
CA THR A 157 13.99 3.18 7.05
C THR A 157 14.09 1.76 7.61
N VAL A 158 14.35 0.76 6.77
CA VAL A 158 14.34 -0.66 7.18
C VAL A 158 15.54 -1.01 8.08
N SER A 159 16.71 -0.39 7.89
CA SER A 159 17.87 -0.62 8.77
C SER A 159 17.70 -0.03 10.17
N SER A 160 16.77 0.93 10.34
CA SER A 160 16.43 1.49 11.65
C SER A 160 15.50 0.60 12.49
N TRP A 161 14.96 -0.47 11.90
CA TRP A 161 14.08 -1.41 12.57
C TRP A 161 14.88 -2.46 13.34
N ASP A 162 14.43 -2.76 14.57
CA ASP A 162 15.10 -3.73 15.45
C ASP A 162 14.94 -5.15 14.89
N ARG A 163 13.74 -5.43 14.38
CA ARG A 163 13.36 -6.70 13.75
C ARG A 163 12.59 -6.42 12.47
N VAL A 164 12.77 -7.29 11.47
CA VAL A 164 11.97 -7.27 10.25
C VAL A 164 11.27 -8.61 10.13
N ASP A 165 9.95 -8.59 10.24
CA ASP A 165 9.07 -9.70 9.91
C ASP A 165 8.56 -9.52 8.49
N ILE A 166 8.43 -10.64 7.78
CA ILE A 166 7.99 -10.70 6.39
C ILE A 166 6.73 -11.55 6.34
N GLU A 167 5.64 -10.96 5.85
CA GLU A 167 4.35 -11.61 5.71
C GLU A 167 3.82 -11.45 4.28
N ALA A 168 3.28 -12.53 3.70
CA ALA A 168 2.53 -12.42 2.46
C ALA A 168 1.14 -11.83 2.75
N VAL A 169 0.77 -10.77 2.05
CA VAL A 169 -0.49 -10.03 2.27
C VAL A 169 -1.63 -10.59 1.41
N ASP A 170 -1.29 -11.27 0.32
CA ASP A 170 -2.25 -11.87 -0.59
C ASP A 170 -2.03 -13.38 -0.75
N ALA A 171 -3.10 -14.09 -1.12
CA ALA A 171 -3.05 -15.53 -1.32
C ALA A 171 -2.16 -15.96 -2.49
N ASN A 172 -1.87 -15.06 -3.43
CA ASN A 172 -1.01 -15.35 -4.58
C ASN A 172 0.46 -15.03 -4.29
N TYR A 173 0.82 -14.59 -3.09
CA TYR A 173 2.19 -14.21 -2.72
C TYR A 173 2.82 -13.22 -3.69
N THR A 174 2.01 -12.27 -4.19
CA THR A 174 2.48 -11.19 -5.05
C THR A 174 2.80 -9.93 -4.25
N VAL A 175 2.24 -9.81 -3.06
CA VAL A 175 2.42 -8.67 -2.16
C VAL A 175 2.98 -9.14 -0.83
N PHE A 176 4.10 -8.55 -0.40
CA PHE A 176 4.75 -8.84 0.86
C PHE A 176 4.83 -7.61 1.74
N SER A 177 4.52 -7.76 3.03
CA SER A 177 4.73 -6.74 4.04
C SER A 177 6.03 -7.00 4.78
N LEU A 178 6.88 -5.97 4.87
CA LEU A 178 8.04 -5.90 5.74
C LEU A 178 7.65 -5.00 6.91
N MET A 179 7.71 -5.50 8.13
CA MET A 179 7.30 -4.74 9.31
C MET A 179 8.19 -5.01 10.51
N ASP A 180 8.29 -4.03 11.40
CA ASP A 180 8.77 -4.24 12.76
C ASP A 180 7.55 -4.30 13.70
N PRO A 181 7.26 -5.43 14.36
CA PRO A 181 6.10 -5.54 15.24
C PRO A 181 6.11 -4.55 16.43
N SER A 182 7.26 -3.96 16.74
CA SER A 182 7.40 -2.95 17.80
C SER A 182 7.06 -1.53 17.32
N ARG A 183 6.79 -1.35 16.03
CA ARG A 183 6.56 -0.05 15.38
C ARG A 183 5.21 0.03 14.69
N HIS A 184 4.93 1.22 14.17
CA HIS A 184 3.69 1.59 13.49
C HIS A 184 3.84 1.68 11.96
N ASP A 185 5.09 1.66 11.48
CA ASP A 185 5.44 1.64 10.06
C ASP A 185 5.63 0.21 9.51
N TYR A 186 5.29 0.06 8.25
CA TYR A 186 5.55 -1.11 7.44
C TYR A 186 5.74 -0.73 5.97
N VAL A 187 6.33 -1.64 5.20
CA VAL A 187 6.55 -1.48 3.76
C VAL A 187 5.88 -2.63 3.03
N LEU A 188 5.00 -2.32 2.06
CA LEU A 188 4.48 -3.32 1.13
C LEU A 188 5.34 -3.34 -0.13
N LEU A 189 5.64 -4.54 -0.61
CA LEU A 189 6.39 -4.80 -1.82
C LEU A 189 5.52 -5.62 -2.77
N ASN A 190 5.20 -5.07 -3.93
CA ASN A 190 4.56 -5.83 -5.00
C ASN A 190 5.65 -6.44 -5.89
N THR A 191 5.48 -7.71 -6.22
CA THR A 191 6.41 -8.50 -7.01
C THR A 191 5.73 -9.03 -8.26
N GLU A 192 6.49 -9.09 -9.36
CA GLU A 192 6.08 -9.74 -10.60
C GLU A 192 7.17 -10.71 -11.09
N PRO A 193 6.80 -11.79 -11.81
CA PRO A 193 7.77 -12.65 -12.46
C PRO A 193 8.59 -11.90 -13.53
N SER A 194 9.91 -12.10 -13.53
CA SER A 194 10.84 -11.50 -14.48
C SER A 194 11.88 -12.54 -14.93
N GLY A 195 11.63 -13.16 -16.10
CA GLY A 195 12.46 -14.27 -16.60
C GLY A 195 12.42 -15.48 -15.65
N ASP A 196 13.58 -15.87 -15.14
CA ASP A 196 13.73 -16.98 -14.20
C ASP A 196 13.70 -16.52 -12.72
N THR A 197 13.33 -15.26 -12.46
CA THR A 197 13.26 -14.68 -11.11
C THR A 197 12.05 -13.76 -10.94
N TYR A 198 12.10 -12.86 -9.97
CA TYR A 198 11.08 -11.85 -9.68
C TYR A 198 11.70 -10.46 -9.68
N GLU A 199 10.86 -9.45 -9.83
CA GLU A 199 11.23 -8.05 -9.67
C GLU A 199 10.19 -7.31 -8.82
N ILE A 200 10.61 -6.26 -8.11
CA ILE A 200 9.70 -5.38 -7.37
C ILE A 200 9.21 -4.27 -8.29
N THR A 201 7.90 -4.16 -8.44
CA THR A 201 7.23 -3.19 -9.32
C THR A 201 6.64 -2.02 -8.57
N GLN A 202 6.41 -2.17 -7.25
CA GLN A 202 5.86 -1.12 -6.40
C GLN A 202 6.33 -1.26 -4.96
N ILE A 203 6.58 -0.11 -4.32
CA ILE A 203 6.89 0.01 -2.90
C ILE A 203 5.88 0.97 -2.28
N ASP A 204 5.17 0.50 -1.26
CA ASP A 204 4.31 1.35 -0.42
C ASP A 204 4.90 1.45 0.98
N TYR A 205 5.32 2.64 1.38
CA TYR A 205 5.61 2.90 2.78
C TYR A 205 4.34 3.40 3.48
N ARG A 206 4.03 2.78 4.63
CA ARG A 206 2.85 3.08 5.44
C ARG A 206 3.27 3.32 6.88
N TRP A 207 2.71 4.34 7.52
CA TRP A 207 2.75 4.52 8.97
C TRP A 207 1.31 4.67 9.47
N GLU A 208 0.90 3.76 10.34
CA GLU A 208 -0.47 3.70 10.85
C GLU A 208 -0.45 3.70 12.38
N TYR A 209 -1.15 4.66 12.96
CA TYR A 209 -1.40 4.66 14.40
C TYR A 209 -2.28 3.45 14.75
N ARG A 210 -1.81 2.60 15.67
CA ARG A 210 -2.51 1.39 16.13
C ARG A 210 -2.93 1.55 17.58
#